data_AF-A0A2W6DG82-F1
#
_entry.id   AF-A0A2W6DG82-F1
#
_cell.length_a   1.000
_cell.length_b   1.000
_cell.length_c   1.000
_cell.angle_alpha   90.00
_cell.angle_beta   90.00
_cell.angle_gamma   90.00
#
_symmetry.space_group_name_H-M   'P 1'
#
loop_
_entity.id
_entity.type
_entity.pdbx_description
1 polymer ?
#
loop_
_entity_poly.entity_id
_entity_poly.type
_entity_poly.pdbx_seq_one_letter_code
_entity_poly.pdbx_strand_id
1 'polypeptide(L)'
;MTERPQLRLTVPGDLPAPTTDADSEAVMAEAVEALSKLRTAYWLGDSTVTLHALASLIAQADNLLTGAVADARDQGLTWTEIAQLLGTSQATAARRHRKQSRST
;
A
#
# COMPACT_ATOMS: atom_id res chain seq x y z
N MET A 1 30.51 19.45 8.70
CA MET A 1 29.53 19.68 7.62
C MET A 1 28.97 18.33 7.24
N THR A 2 27.76 18.00 7.70
CA THR A 2 27.09 16.74 7.36
C THR A 2 26.36 16.96 6.05
N GLU A 3 26.81 16.36 4.96
CA GLU A 3 26.09 16.41 3.69
C GLU A 3 24.70 15.83 3.89
N ARG A 4 23.67 16.65 3.70
CA ARG A 4 22.30 16.15 3.61
C ARG A 4 22.26 15.22 2.39
N PRO A 5 21.88 13.94 2.53
CA PRO A 5 21.75 13.07 1.37
C PRO A 5 20.84 13.75 0.37
N GLN A 6 21.31 13.92 -0.87
CA GLN A 6 20.49 14.51 -1.91
C GLN A 6 19.24 13.65 -2.03
N LEU A 7 18.06 14.27 -1.86
CA LEU A 7 16.77 13.62 -1.96
C LEU A 7 16.58 13.13 -3.40
N ARG A 8 17.06 11.92 -3.68
CA ARG A 8 16.86 11.25 -4.96
C ARG A 8 15.54 10.49 -4.88
N LEU A 9 14.66 10.70 -5.85
CA LEU A 9 13.47 9.89 -6.02
C LEU A 9 13.90 8.43 -6.25
N THR A 10 13.35 7.52 -5.46
CA THR A 10 13.57 6.08 -5.64
C THR A 10 13.08 5.67 -7.02
N VAL A 11 13.94 5.03 -7.83
CA VAL A 11 13.48 4.48 -9.11
C VAL A 11 12.95 3.07 -8.91
N PRO A 12 12.00 2.59 -9.76
CA PRO A 12 11.39 1.27 -9.61
C PRO A 12 12.37 0.10 -9.48
N GLY A 13 13.55 0.20 -10.11
CA GLY A 13 14.61 -0.82 -10.02
C GLY A 13 15.38 -0.84 -8.70
N ASP A 14 15.22 0.18 -7.85
CA ASP A 14 15.88 0.26 -6.53
C ASP A 14 15.08 -0.46 -5.44
N LEU A 15 13.79 -0.78 -5.69
CA LEU A 15 12.92 -1.44 -4.73
C LEU A 15 12.77 -2.93 -5.08
N PRO A 16 12.85 -3.83 -4.08
CA PRO A 16 12.48 -5.21 -4.30
C PRO A 16 11.01 -5.29 -4.71
N ALA A 17 10.66 -6.35 -5.45
CA ALA A 17 9.25 -6.66 -5.70
C ALA A 17 8.51 -6.79 -4.36
N PRO A 18 7.22 -6.40 -4.28
CA PRO A 18 6.47 -6.51 -3.04
C PRO A 18 6.39 -7.98 -2.59
N THR A 19 6.75 -8.23 -1.34
CA THR A 19 6.79 -9.56 -0.73
C THR A 19 5.92 -9.62 0.53
N THR A 20 5.38 -10.81 0.81
CA THR A 20 4.82 -11.13 2.13
C THR A 20 5.89 -11.90 2.89
N ASP A 21 6.52 -11.24 3.85
CA ASP A 21 7.62 -11.75 4.66
C ASP A 21 7.40 -11.45 6.16
N ALA A 22 8.38 -11.80 6.99
CA ALA A 22 8.31 -11.62 8.43
C ALA A 22 8.10 -10.15 8.84
N ASP A 23 8.70 -9.22 8.12
CA ASP A 23 8.55 -7.78 8.39
C ASP A 23 7.12 -7.32 8.07
N SER A 24 6.62 -7.73 6.91
CA SER A 24 5.23 -7.44 6.49
C SER A 24 4.20 -8.07 7.44
N GLU A 25 4.45 -9.29 7.91
CA GLU A 25 3.62 -9.99 8.88
C GLU A 25 3.58 -9.25 10.23
N ALA A 26 4.74 -8.85 10.75
CA ALA A 26 4.84 -8.15 12.03
C ALA A 26 4.09 -6.81 12.00
N VAL A 27 4.29 -6.01 10.95
CA VAL A 27 3.61 -4.72 10.78
C VAL A 27 2.09 -4.90 10.67
N MET A 28 1.64 -5.91 9.93
CA MET A 28 0.21 -6.18 9.80
C MET A 28 -0.43 -6.67 11.10
N ALA A 29 0.26 -7.49 11.88
CA ALA A 29 -0.22 -7.94 13.19
C ALA A 29 -0.44 -6.75 14.14
N GLU A 30 0.53 -5.83 14.20
CA GLU A 30 0.44 -4.62 15.02
C GLU A 30 -0.71 -3.71 14.55
N ALA A 31 -0.85 -3.50 13.23
CA ALA A 31 -1.93 -2.68 12.69
C ALA A 31 -3.32 -3.26 12.98
N VAL A 32 -3.48 -4.58 12.88
CA VAL A 32 -4.73 -5.27 13.24
C VAL A 32 -5.03 -5.11 14.72
N GLU A 33 -4.05 -5.31 15.59
CA GLU A 33 -4.21 -5.15 17.04
C GLU A 33 -4.59 -3.70 17.39
N ALA A 34 -3.88 -2.72 16.83
CA ALA A 34 -4.14 -1.30 17.05
C ALA A 34 -5.54 -0.90 16.60
N LEU A 35 -5.95 -1.30 15.39
CA LEU A 35 -7.28 -0.96 14.87
C LEU A 35 -8.40 -1.66 15.66
N SER A 36 -8.17 -2.89 16.09
CA SER A 36 -9.12 -3.64 16.93
C SER A 36 -9.37 -2.91 18.26
N LYS A 37 -8.30 -2.48 18.95
CA LYS A 37 -8.39 -1.72 20.21
C LYS A 37 -9.20 -0.42 20.09
N LEU A 38 -9.14 0.24 18.93
CA LEU A 38 -9.87 1.48 18.68
C LEU A 38 -11.37 1.27 18.41
N ARG A 39 -11.76 0.08 17.95
CA ARG A 39 -13.11 -0.18 17.44
C ARG A 39 -13.94 -1.09 18.33
N THR A 40 -13.31 -1.92 19.14
CA THR A 40 -14.01 -2.85 20.03
C THR A 40 -13.52 -2.70 21.46
N ALA A 41 -14.47 -2.75 22.39
CA ALA A 41 -14.24 -2.55 23.82
C ALA A 41 -13.60 -3.79 24.50
N TYR A 42 -12.67 -4.48 23.84
CA TYR A 42 -11.99 -5.74 24.20
C TYR A 42 -12.71 -7.04 23.81
N TRP A 43 -12.11 -7.76 22.86
CA TRP A 43 -11.76 -9.18 23.03
C TRP A 43 -10.57 -9.56 22.12
N LEU A 44 -9.41 -9.79 22.72
CA LEU A 44 -8.21 -10.27 22.02
C LEU A 44 -8.42 -11.76 21.71
N GLY A 45 -8.59 -12.10 20.43
CA GLY A 45 -8.84 -13.49 19.97
C GLY A 45 -10.24 -13.74 19.36
N ASP A 46 -11.05 -12.70 19.16
CA ASP A 46 -12.30 -12.81 18.42
C ASP A 46 -11.98 -12.73 16.92
N SER A 47 -12.17 -13.84 16.22
CA SER A 47 -11.92 -13.93 14.79
C SER A 47 -12.76 -12.92 13.99
N THR A 48 -13.94 -12.53 14.49
CA THR A 48 -14.81 -11.53 13.87
C THR A 48 -14.17 -10.13 13.91
N VAL A 49 -13.54 -9.78 15.03
CA VAL A 49 -12.84 -8.49 15.20
C VAL A 49 -11.62 -8.44 14.30
N THR A 50 -10.83 -9.53 14.25
CA THR A 50 -9.68 -9.67 13.35
C THR A 50 -10.11 -9.53 11.88
N LEU A 51 -11.18 -10.22 11.47
CA LEU A 51 -11.71 -10.12 10.11
C LEU A 51 -12.15 -8.70 9.76
N HIS A 52 -12.88 -8.05 10.67
CA HIS A 52 -13.33 -6.68 10.47
C HIS A 52 -12.15 -5.68 10.35
N ALA A 53 -11.15 -5.82 11.22
CA ALA A 53 -9.95 -5.00 11.20
C ALA A 53 -9.17 -5.19 9.89
N LEU A 54 -8.93 -6.43 9.48
CA LEU A 54 -8.26 -6.75 8.20
C LEU A 54 -9.02 -6.19 7.01
N ALA A 55 -10.33 -6.40 6.92
CA ALA A 55 -11.16 -5.87 5.83
C ALA A 55 -11.05 -4.34 5.74
N SER A 56 -10.98 -3.67 6.90
CA SER A 56 -10.86 -2.22 6.97
C SER A 56 -9.46 -1.72 6.59
N LEU A 57 -8.41 -2.42 7.00
CA LEU A 57 -7.04 -2.12 6.61
C LEU A 57 -6.83 -2.31 5.10
N ILE A 58 -7.39 -3.38 4.52
CA ILE A 58 -7.36 -3.62 3.07
C ILE A 58 -8.05 -2.48 2.32
N ALA A 59 -9.26 -2.10 2.75
CA ALA A 59 -9.99 -0.99 2.12
C ALA A 59 -9.21 0.34 2.22
N GLN A 60 -8.59 0.61 3.37
CA GLN A 60 -7.78 1.81 3.56
C GLN A 60 -6.50 1.77 2.72
N ALA A 61 -5.82 0.62 2.63
CA ALA A 61 -4.64 0.44 1.80
C ALA A 61 -4.97 0.63 0.32
N ASP A 62 -6.10 0.09 -0.16
CA ASP A 62 -6.58 0.30 -1.54
C ASP A 62 -6.83 1.79 -1.85
N ASN A 63 -7.42 2.53 -0.90
CA ASN A 63 -7.63 3.98 -1.03
C ASN A 63 -6.30 4.73 -1.12
N LEU A 64 -5.36 4.44 -0.22
CA LEU A 64 -4.03 5.07 -0.23
C LEU A 64 -3.23 4.71 -1.49
N LEU A 65 -3.31 3.46 -1.93
CA LEU A 65 -2.64 2.98 -3.13
C LEU A 65 -3.11 3.73 -4.37
N THR A 66 -4.41 4.05 -4.44
CA THR A 66 -4.97 4.85 -5.54
C THR A 66 -4.34 6.24 -5.61
N GLY A 67 -4.16 6.91 -4.46
CA GLY A 67 -3.46 8.20 -4.38
C GLY A 67 -1.98 8.07 -4.76
N ALA A 68 -1.28 7.09 -4.20
CA ALA A 68 0.14 6.86 -4.50
C ALA A 68 0.40 6.57 -5.99
N VAL A 69 -0.51 5.86 -6.68
CA VAL A 69 -0.43 5.64 -8.12
C VAL A 69 -0.63 6.94 -8.91
N ALA A 70 -1.55 7.82 -8.48
CA ALA A 70 -1.73 9.13 -9.10
C ALA A 70 -0.46 9.98 -8.93
N ASP A 71 0.09 10.05 -7.72
CA ASP A 71 1.33 10.79 -7.45
C ASP A 71 2.51 10.26 -8.28
N ALA A 72 2.64 8.92 -8.39
CA ALA A 72 3.67 8.30 -9.23
C ALA A 72 3.49 8.65 -10.72
N ARG A 73 2.24 8.75 -11.19
CA ARG A 73 1.94 9.18 -12.56
C ARG A 73 2.30 10.64 -12.79
N ASP A 74 2.06 11.51 -11.82
CA ASP A 74 2.41 12.94 -11.86
C ASP A 74 3.94 13.15 -11.80
N GLN A 75 4.67 12.25 -11.13
CA GLN A 75 6.12 12.17 -11.14
C GLN A 75 6.70 11.57 -12.44
N GLY A 76 5.85 11.17 -13.38
CA GLY A 76 6.26 10.70 -14.71
C GLY A 76 6.51 9.20 -14.84
N LEU A 77 6.30 8.40 -13.80
CA LEU A 77 6.49 6.94 -13.89
C LEU A 77 5.52 6.34 -14.91
N THR A 78 6.03 5.46 -15.75
CA THR A 78 5.24 4.72 -16.73
C THR A 78 4.36 3.67 -16.06
N TRP A 79 3.32 3.22 -16.76
CA TRP A 79 2.47 2.12 -16.27
C TRP A 79 3.24 0.81 -16.08
N THR A 80 4.34 0.61 -16.81
CA THR A 80 5.19 -0.57 -16.67
C THR A 80 5.95 -0.54 -15.35
N GLU A 81 6.56 0.61 -15.04
CA GLU A 81 7.27 0.86 -13.78
C GLU A 81 6.34 0.75 -12.56
N ILE A 82 5.15 1.35 -12.66
CA ILE A 82 4.13 1.22 -11.61
C ILE A 82 3.73 -0.25 -11.44
N ALA A 83 3.54 -1.00 -12.53
CA ALA A 83 3.17 -2.40 -12.43
C ALA A 83 4.25 -3.27 -11.76
N GLN A 84 5.53 -2.97 -12.00
CA GLN A 84 6.64 -3.61 -11.29
C GLN A 84 6.58 -3.34 -9.78
N LEU A 85 6.38 -2.09 -9.38
CA LEU A 85 6.23 -1.71 -7.97
C LEU A 85 5.03 -2.37 -7.30
N LEU A 86 3.94 -2.57 -8.05
CA LEU A 86 2.73 -3.23 -7.57
C LEU A 86 2.81 -4.77 -7.64
N GLY A 87 3.91 -5.35 -8.13
CA GLY A 87 4.03 -6.80 -8.33
C GLY A 87 2.96 -7.37 -9.27
N THR A 88 2.48 -6.58 -10.23
CA THR A 88 1.36 -6.94 -11.13
C THR A 88 1.72 -6.72 -12.60
N SER A 89 0.81 -7.07 -13.51
CA SER A 89 0.99 -6.80 -14.93
C SER A 89 0.62 -5.36 -15.29
N GLN A 90 1.28 -4.80 -16.31
CA GLN A 90 0.96 -3.46 -16.83
C GLN A 90 -0.52 -3.29 -17.17
N ALA A 91 -1.12 -4.30 -17.82
CA ALA A 91 -2.53 -4.29 -18.19
C ALA A 91 -3.45 -4.23 -16.96
N THR A 92 -3.11 -4.97 -15.90
CA THR A 92 -3.85 -4.96 -14.63
C THR A 92 -3.74 -3.60 -13.94
N ALA A 93 -2.53 -3.05 -13.80
CA ALA A 93 -2.29 -1.75 -13.18
C ALA A 93 -3.03 -0.62 -13.92
N ALA A 94 -2.88 -0.55 -15.24
CA ALA A 94 -3.53 0.47 -16.05
C ALA A 94 -5.05 0.35 -16.00
N ARG A 95 -5.62 -0.86 -16.06
CA ARG A 95 -7.08 -1.07 -16.02
C ARG A 95 -7.68 -0.67 -14.66
N ARG A 96 -7.03 -1.04 -13.55
CA ARG A 96 -7.52 -0.76 -12.19
C ARG A 96 -7.50 0.73 -11.89
N HIS A 97 -6.41 1.41 -12.23
CA HIS A 97 -6.19 2.79 -11.78
C HIS A 97 -6.49 3.88 -12.82
N ARG A 98 -6.52 3.59 -14.14
CA ARG A 98 -6.99 4.59 -15.14
C ARG A 98 -8.49 4.88 -15.08
N LYS A 99 -9.30 3.93 -14.57
CA LYS A 99 -10.76 4.15 -14.45
C LYS A 99 -11.10 5.10 -13.31
N GLN A 100 -10.28 5.16 -12.26
CA GLN A 100 -10.53 5.97 -11.07
C GLN A 100 -10.16 7.44 -11.27
N SER A 101 -9.21 7.77 -12.15
CA SER A 101 -8.86 9.16 -12.49
C SER A 101 -9.83 9.87 -13.43
N ARG A 102 -10.92 9.20 -13.87
CA ARG A 102 -11.99 9.79 -14.71
C ARG A 102 -13.27 10.12 -13.95
N SER A 103 -13.32 9.94 -12.63
CA SER A 103 -14.52 10.13 -11.81
C SER A 103 -14.42 11.30 -10.82
N THR A 104 -13.49 12.24 -11.04
CA THR A 104 -13.43 13.53 -10.33
C THR A 104 -13.61 14.64 -11.36
#